data_AF-A0A094C6Z6-F1
#
_entry.id   AF-A0A094C6Z6-F1
#
_cell.length_a   1.000
_cell.length_b   1.000
_cell.length_c   1.000
_cell.angle_alpha   90.00
_cell.angle_beta   90.00
_cell.angle_gamma   90.00
#
_symmetry.space_group_name_H-M   'P 1'
#
loop_
_entity.id
_entity.type
_entity.pdbx_description
1 polymer ?
#
loop_
_entity_poly.entity_id
_entity_poly.type
_entity_poly.pdbx_seq_one_letter_code
_entity_poly.pdbx_strand_id
1 'polypeptide(L)'
;MKLFRTAANSACRPSTHHLRRNSSFRRISLSGSPTRSRSSLSSVPATPWSQGASDRGANSGNVEAAAKRAAKPPKTAYIALGSNMGDRIGMIEQACNALTSRGITVKRTSSLWETEPMYVLDQDNFINGACEVETTLEPLELLDELQDIENSMGRHKVIDKGPRNIDLDILLYDNQVIHHRRLDVPHIGIPEREFVLRPLAELIPDQPIHPSKPWKITLDYLNALPPSSQPMSTSTPLGSNPGSTLYPLRSHRQTSIMAILNLTPDSFSDGGLHTSASLDETIDTFIRGGASIVDIGGQSTAPNTPSVTSAVETSRILPAIAAIRAHPLGSNVTISIDTFRASVASAAITAGADLINDVSAGLLDPDMLPTLGHLGCTVCLMHMRGTPSTMDSLTTYPNGLIPTIAAELLERVAAAEAAGVRRWRIILDPGIGFAKTQDQNLEILRRLDELRDWPGLRGLPWLVGSSRKRFVGRLTGVKEPRERVWGTAATVVAAVQGGADIVRVHDVVEMGQSMDCGYKSHVGTSHEYEEYNDYDIEHNFVHEILTQTLPQ
;
A
#
# COMPACT_ATOMS: atom_id res chain seq x y z
N MET A 1 -18.37 63.36 4.34
CA MET A 1 -17.63 64.08 5.40
C MET A 1 -16.51 63.16 5.86
N LYS A 2 -15.23 63.37 5.49
CA LYS A 2 -14.21 64.14 6.27
C LYS A 2 -14.22 63.68 7.74
N LEU A 3 -13.18 63.18 8.41
CA LEU A 3 -11.71 63.13 8.31
C LEU A 3 -11.25 61.91 9.17
N PHE A 4 -10.00 61.42 9.31
CA PHE A 4 -8.65 61.98 9.24
C PHE A 4 -7.64 60.83 9.03
N ARG A 5 -6.59 61.09 8.26
CA ARG A 5 -5.33 60.33 8.21
C ARG A 5 -4.47 60.66 9.43
N THR A 6 -3.71 59.68 9.91
CA THR A 6 -2.41 59.90 10.54
C THR A 6 -1.44 58.83 10.08
N ALA A 7 -0.34 59.27 9.48
CA ALA A 7 0.82 58.47 9.12
C ALA A 7 1.90 58.67 10.19
N ALA A 8 2.65 57.62 10.53
CA ALA A 8 4.04 57.75 10.96
C ALA A 8 4.79 56.44 10.73
N ASN A 9 5.88 56.58 9.97
CA ASN A 9 6.89 55.59 9.65
C ASN A 9 7.59 55.03 10.89
N SER A 10 7.89 53.73 10.89
CA SER A 10 9.13 53.22 11.46
C SER A 10 9.63 52.04 10.65
N ALA A 11 10.77 52.21 10.02
CA ALA A 11 11.51 51.18 9.32
C ALA A 11 11.91 50.05 10.27
N CYS A 12 11.73 48.80 9.85
CA CYS A 12 12.49 47.67 10.39
C CYS A 12 12.81 46.68 9.27
N ARG A 13 14.08 46.33 9.20
CA ARG A 13 14.75 45.51 8.18
C ARG A 13 14.21 44.07 8.15
N PRO A 14 14.31 43.37 7.01
CA PRO A 14 14.03 41.94 6.97
C PRO A 14 15.12 41.17 7.73
N SER A 15 14.72 40.43 8.77
CA SER A 15 15.57 39.48 9.48
C SER A 15 15.71 38.22 8.63
N THR A 16 16.89 38.06 8.03
CA THR A 16 17.36 36.79 7.48
C THR A 16 17.59 35.80 8.64
N HIS A 17 16.67 34.86 8.85
CA HIS A 17 16.94 33.70 9.69
C HIS A 17 17.71 32.64 8.88
N HIS A 18 19.03 32.68 9.01
CA HIS A 18 19.90 31.56 8.68
C HIS A 18 19.57 30.36 9.58
N LEU A 19 18.87 29.36 9.02
CA LEU A 19 18.84 28.01 9.57
C LEU A 19 20.24 27.39 9.42
N ARG A 20 21.05 27.50 10.47
CA ARG A 20 22.26 26.68 10.63
C ARG A 20 21.83 25.22 10.76
N ARG A 21 22.07 24.44 9.71
CA ARG A 21 22.14 22.97 9.76
C ARG A 21 23.27 22.57 10.71
N ASN A 22 22.93 22.13 11.92
CA ASN A 22 23.85 21.39 12.77
C ASN A 22 23.79 19.92 12.37
N SER A 23 24.77 19.50 11.58
CA SER A 23 25.09 18.12 11.31
C SER A 23 25.86 17.52 12.49
N SER A 24 25.20 16.67 13.28
CA SER A 24 25.89 15.78 14.21
C SER A 24 25.10 14.48 14.36
N PHE A 25 25.15 13.64 13.32
CA PHE A 25 24.77 12.24 13.41
C PHE A 25 25.88 11.47 14.12
N ARG A 26 25.63 11.02 15.36
CA ARG A 26 26.44 10.01 16.03
C ARG A 26 26.03 8.63 15.50
N ARG A 27 27.00 7.92 14.92
CA ARG A 27 26.95 6.47 14.63
C ARG A 27 26.57 5.71 15.91
N ILE A 28 25.52 4.90 15.84
CA ILE A 28 25.28 3.82 16.79
C ILE A 28 25.64 2.52 16.09
N SER A 29 26.75 1.91 16.49
CA SER A 29 27.16 0.56 16.11
C SER A 29 26.54 -0.44 17.07
N LEU A 30 25.66 -1.31 16.59
CA LEU A 30 25.15 -2.45 17.35
C LEU A 30 26.05 -3.67 17.08
N SER A 31 26.96 -3.94 18.01
CA SER A 31 27.66 -5.23 18.11
C SER A 31 27.45 -5.76 19.53
N GLY A 32 26.70 -6.86 19.67
CA GLY A 32 26.43 -7.47 20.97
C GLY A 32 25.84 -8.86 20.83
N SER A 33 26.71 -9.86 20.73
CA SER A 33 26.39 -11.29 20.82
C SER A 33 25.94 -11.65 22.25
N PRO A 34 24.87 -12.43 22.46
CA PRO A 34 24.51 -12.85 23.81
C PRO A 34 25.18 -14.19 24.17
N THR A 35 25.97 -14.15 25.23
CA THR A 35 26.50 -15.31 25.96
C THR A 35 25.37 -15.97 26.77
N ARG A 36 25.14 -17.27 26.56
CA ARG A 36 24.20 -18.09 27.35
C ARG A 36 24.87 -18.59 28.62
N SER A 37 24.38 -18.13 29.78
CA SER A 37 24.67 -18.72 31.09
C SER A 37 23.83 -19.97 31.33
N ARG A 38 24.50 -21.08 31.70
CA ARG A 38 23.88 -22.32 32.18
C ARG A 38 23.49 -22.18 33.65
N SER A 39 22.29 -22.64 34.01
CA SER A 39 21.95 -23.04 35.37
C SER A 39 21.30 -24.42 35.37
N SER A 40 21.79 -25.22 36.31
CA SER A 40 21.55 -26.62 36.61
C SER A 40 20.14 -26.94 37.09
N LEU A 41 19.63 -28.12 36.73
CA LEU A 41 18.74 -28.93 37.56
C LEU A 41 19.05 -30.43 37.32
N SER A 42 18.88 -31.19 38.39
CA SER A 42 19.53 -32.46 38.74
C SER A 42 18.63 -33.69 38.52
N SER A 43 19.22 -34.78 37.98
CA SER A 43 19.25 -36.18 38.51
C SER A 43 17.90 -36.91 38.78
N VAL A 44 17.53 -38.13 38.31
CA VAL A 44 18.08 -39.53 38.37
C VAL A 44 16.92 -40.49 37.87
N PRO A 45 17.03 -41.83 37.60
CA PRO A 45 18.10 -42.77 37.20
C PRO A 45 17.82 -43.54 35.87
N ALA A 46 18.75 -44.44 35.53
CA ALA A 46 18.93 -45.19 34.29
C ALA A 46 18.52 -46.70 34.32
N THR A 47 18.45 -47.29 33.10
CA THR A 47 18.79 -48.69 32.66
C THR A 47 17.86 -49.87 33.02
N PRO A 48 17.81 -51.01 32.24
CA PRO A 48 18.94 -51.65 31.55
C PRO A 48 18.75 -52.42 30.20
N TRP A 49 19.88 -52.55 29.48
CA TRP A 49 20.45 -53.71 28.75
C TRP A 49 19.60 -54.58 27.80
N SER A 50 20.10 -54.76 26.57
CA SER A 50 20.40 -56.10 26.01
C SER A 50 21.35 -56.04 24.81
N GLN A 51 22.28 -56.99 24.81
CA GLN A 51 23.35 -57.25 23.84
C GLN A 51 22.83 -58.05 22.63
N GLY A 52 23.53 -58.00 21.49
CA GLY A 52 23.38 -59.00 20.43
C GLY A 52 24.15 -58.64 19.16
N ALA A 53 25.14 -59.46 18.82
CA ALA A 53 26.17 -59.24 17.81
C ALA A 53 25.80 -59.67 16.37
N SER A 54 26.53 -59.07 15.41
CA SER A 54 27.08 -59.59 14.14
C SER A 54 26.33 -60.69 13.36
N ASP A 55 26.09 -60.47 12.05
CA ASP A 55 26.96 -61.02 10.98
C ASP A 55 26.52 -60.64 9.54
N ARG A 56 27.55 -60.47 8.68
CA ARG A 56 27.63 -60.73 7.21
C ARG A 56 26.83 -59.89 6.18
N GLY A 57 27.60 -59.06 5.44
CA GLY A 57 28.02 -59.42 4.07
C GLY A 57 27.24 -58.89 2.86
N ALA A 58 28.00 -58.24 1.96
CA ALA A 58 27.74 -57.96 0.54
C ALA A 58 26.87 -56.72 0.19
N ASN A 59 27.50 -55.65 -0.32
CA ASN A 59 27.69 -55.43 -1.77
C ASN A 59 28.10 -53.96 -1.99
N SER A 60 29.40 -53.66 -1.84
CA SER A 60 29.97 -52.34 -2.13
C SER A 60 30.31 -52.24 -3.62
N GLY A 61 29.34 -51.82 -4.42
CA GLY A 61 29.55 -51.53 -5.83
C GLY A 61 28.37 -50.75 -6.39
N ASN A 62 28.62 -49.52 -6.85
CA ASN A 62 27.73 -48.68 -7.67
C ASN A 62 26.56 -47.95 -7.01
N VAL A 63 26.77 -47.20 -5.91
CA VAL A 63 25.82 -46.11 -5.53
C VAL A 63 26.49 -44.77 -5.19
N GLU A 64 27.82 -44.68 -5.09
CA GLU A 64 28.53 -43.43 -4.74
C GLU A 64 28.98 -42.56 -5.93
N ALA A 65 28.32 -42.68 -7.09
CA ALA A 65 28.59 -41.82 -8.25
C ALA A 65 27.37 -41.01 -8.73
N ALA A 66 26.39 -40.77 -7.86
CA ALA A 66 25.45 -39.67 -8.04
C ALA A 66 26.05 -38.45 -7.35
N ALA A 67 26.86 -37.70 -8.10
CA ALA A 67 27.48 -36.46 -7.66
C ALA A 67 26.46 -35.57 -6.96
N LYS A 68 26.73 -35.23 -5.69
CA LYS A 68 26.25 -33.99 -5.07
C LYS A 68 26.81 -32.83 -5.90
N ARG A 69 26.18 -32.50 -7.03
CA ARG A 69 26.31 -31.19 -7.64
C ARG A 69 25.79 -30.22 -6.59
N ALA A 70 26.70 -29.48 -5.95
CA ALA A 70 26.31 -28.36 -5.11
C ALA A 70 25.41 -27.46 -5.96
N ALA A 71 24.17 -27.23 -5.52
CA ALA A 71 23.28 -26.28 -6.17
C ALA A 71 24.00 -24.93 -6.22
N LYS A 72 24.01 -24.26 -7.39
CA LYS A 72 24.60 -22.93 -7.52
C LYS A 72 23.96 -22.01 -6.46
N PRO A 73 24.74 -21.16 -5.78
CA PRO A 73 24.17 -20.21 -4.84
C PRO A 73 23.19 -19.28 -5.59
N PRO A 74 22.04 -18.95 -4.99
CA PRO A 74 21.12 -17.99 -5.57
C PRO A 74 21.79 -16.62 -5.68
N LYS A 75 21.48 -15.91 -6.77
CA LYS A 75 21.97 -14.58 -7.10
C LYS A 75 20.80 -13.61 -7.18
N THR A 76 21.07 -12.35 -6.88
CA THR A 76 20.05 -11.29 -6.87
C THR A 76 20.13 -10.50 -8.16
N ALA A 77 19.00 -10.26 -8.80
CA ALA A 77 18.90 -9.35 -9.94
C ALA A 77 17.73 -8.38 -9.75
N TYR A 78 17.84 -7.22 -10.38
CA TYR A 78 16.77 -6.22 -10.43
C TYR A 78 16.31 -6.11 -11.86
N ILE A 79 15.02 -6.32 -12.10
CA ILE A 79 14.42 -6.33 -13.44
C ILE A 79 13.46 -5.16 -13.54
N ALA A 80 13.60 -4.33 -14.59
CA ALA A 80 12.61 -3.34 -14.95
C ALA A 80 11.39 -4.01 -15.59
N LEU A 81 10.21 -3.49 -15.28
CA LEU A 81 8.92 -3.94 -15.78
C LEU A 81 8.28 -2.78 -16.54
N GLY A 82 7.91 -2.96 -17.80
CA GLY A 82 7.27 -1.91 -18.60
C GLY A 82 6.12 -2.44 -19.45
N SER A 83 5.00 -1.71 -19.50
CA SER A 83 3.87 -2.03 -20.39
C SER A 83 3.12 -0.77 -20.83
N ASN A 84 2.70 -0.70 -22.09
CA ASN A 84 1.95 0.44 -22.63
C ASN A 84 0.82 0.07 -23.60
N MET A 85 0.37 -1.18 -23.61
CA MET A 85 -0.75 -1.62 -24.47
C MET A 85 -1.73 -2.49 -23.69
N GLY A 86 -3.04 -2.27 -23.91
CA GLY A 86 -4.11 -3.09 -23.34
C GLY A 86 -4.18 -3.03 -21.81
N ASP A 87 -4.37 -4.19 -21.17
CA ASP A 87 -4.33 -4.33 -19.71
C ASP A 87 -2.88 -4.28 -19.19
N ARG A 88 -2.32 -3.07 -19.13
CA ARG A 88 -0.91 -2.80 -18.80
C ARG A 88 -0.47 -3.44 -17.47
N ILE A 89 -1.30 -3.35 -16.43
CA ILE A 89 -0.99 -3.90 -15.12
C ILE A 89 -1.12 -5.43 -15.15
N GLY A 90 -2.17 -5.97 -15.77
CA GLY A 90 -2.33 -7.41 -15.93
C GLY A 90 -1.19 -8.06 -16.73
N MET A 91 -0.62 -7.36 -17.73
CA MET A 91 0.57 -7.83 -18.45
C MET A 91 1.80 -7.91 -17.52
N ILE A 92 2.02 -6.90 -16.68
CA ILE A 92 3.14 -6.91 -15.72
C ILE A 92 2.96 -8.04 -14.69
N GLU A 93 1.73 -8.29 -14.23
CA GLU A 93 1.44 -9.38 -13.29
C GLU A 93 1.65 -10.75 -13.93
N GLN A 94 1.20 -10.94 -15.16
CA GLN A 94 1.45 -12.16 -15.93
C GLN A 94 2.94 -12.41 -16.14
N ALA A 95 3.72 -11.37 -16.45
CA ALA A 95 5.18 -11.47 -16.57
C ALA A 95 5.84 -11.90 -15.24
N CYS A 96 5.42 -11.31 -14.13
CA CYS A 96 5.92 -11.68 -12.80
C CYS A 96 5.59 -13.15 -12.43
N ASN A 97 4.41 -13.63 -12.82
CA ASN A 97 4.02 -15.03 -12.63
C ASN A 97 4.83 -15.96 -13.54
N ALA A 98 5.10 -15.54 -14.78
CA ALA A 98 5.93 -16.28 -15.72
C ALA A 98 7.39 -16.43 -15.23
N LEU A 99 7.97 -15.37 -14.65
CA LEU A 99 9.28 -15.44 -13.96
C LEU A 99 9.29 -16.55 -12.90
N THR A 100 8.29 -16.52 -12.02
CA THR A 100 8.16 -17.50 -10.93
C THR A 100 8.04 -18.92 -11.46
N SER A 101 7.24 -19.13 -12.53
CA SER A 101 7.08 -20.44 -13.17
C SER A 101 8.36 -21.00 -13.80
N ARG A 102 9.32 -20.12 -14.15
CA ARG A 102 10.63 -20.47 -14.73
C ARG A 102 11.73 -20.59 -13.66
N GLY A 103 11.37 -20.60 -12.37
CA GLY A 103 12.32 -20.72 -11.26
C GLY A 103 13.05 -19.41 -10.92
N ILE A 104 12.58 -18.27 -11.42
CA ILE A 104 13.06 -16.93 -11.06
C ILE A 104 12.11 -16.37 -10.00
N THR A 105 12.53 -16.40 -8.74
CA THR A 105 11.65 -16.05 -7.61
C THR A 105 11.60 -14.54 -7.46
N VAL A 106 10.42 -13.94 -7.60
CA VAL A 106 10.26 -12.51 -7.33
C VAL A 106 10.14 -12.29 -5.82
N LYS A 107 11.09 -11.56 -5.22
CA LYS A 107 11.20 -11.34 -3.78
C LYS A 107 10.33 -10.20 -3.29
N ARG A 108 10.33 -9.09 -4.03
CA ARG A 108 9.50 -7.89 -3.79
C ARG A 108 9.46 -7.02 -5.03
N THR A 109 8.56 -6.05 -5.06
CA THR A 109 8.37 -5.15 -6.20
C THR A 109 8.35 -3.70 -5.76
N SER A 110 8.71 -2.80 -6.66
CA SER A 110 8.40 -1.38 -6.52
C SER A 110 6.89 -1.14 -6.65
N SER A 111 6.47 0.11 -6.48
CA SER A 111 5.16 0.57 -6.96
C SER A 111 5.16 0.54 -8.50
N LEU A 112 3.97 0.52 -9.11
CA LEU A 112 3.83 0.78 -10.54
C LEU A 112 3.67 2.28 -10.75
N TRP A 113 4.50 2.86 -11.59
CA TRP A 113 4.54 4.28 -11.89
C TRP A 113 4.02 4.54 -13.30
N GLU A 114 3.07 5.45 -13.42
CA GLU A 114 2.56 5.87 -14.71
C GLU A 114 3.33 7.10 -15.22
N THR A 115 3.74 7.04 -16.50
CA THR A 115 4.43 8.11 -17.21
C THR A 115 3.83 8.36 -18.57
N GLU A 116 3.81 9.62 -19.00
CA GLU A 116 3.58 9.92 -20.41
C GLU A 116 4.66 9.26 -21.30
N PRO A 117 4.32 8.94 -22.55
CA PRO A 117 5.29 8.42 -23.51
C PRO A 117 6.47 9.36 -23.77
N MET A 118 7.72 8.87 -23.65
CA MET A 118 8.92 9.70 -23.82
C MET A 118 9.31 9.97 -25.29
N TYR A 119 8.89 9.12 -26.24
CA TYR A 119 9.40 9.15 -27.63
C TYR A 119 8.33 9.22 -28.72
N VAL A 120 7.18 8.58 -28.53
CA VAL A 120 6.05 8.60 -29.47
C VAL A 120 4.83 9.05 -28.68
N LEU A 121 4.31 10.24 -28.97
CA LEU A 121 3.28 10.90 -28.14
C LEU A 121 1.85 10.42 -28.43
N ASP A 122 1.64 9.69 -29.54
CA ASP A 122 0.34 9.12 -29.92
C ASP A 122 0.22 7.66 -29.45
N GLN A 123 0.29 7.45 -28.14
CA GLN A 123 0.10 6.14 -27.50
C GLN A 123 -0.32 6.30 -26.02
N ASP A 124 -0.86 5.23 -25.44
CA ASP A 124 -1.21 5.20 -24.01
C ASP A 124 0.02 5.43 -23.12
N ASN A 125 -0.21 5.99 -21.93
CA ASN A 125 0.82 6.16 -20.92
C ASN A 125 1.51 4.83 -20.58
N PHE A 126 2.81 4.88 -20.32
CA PHE A 126 3.56 3.71 -19.88
C PHE A 126 3.31 3.47 -18.39
N ILE A 127 3.14 2.20 -18.02
CA ILE A 127 3.29 1.74 -16.65
C ILE A 127 4.68 1.12 -16.51
N ASN A 128 5.45 1.64 -15.56
CA ASN A 128 6.82 1.22 -15.27
C ASN A 128 6.95 0.76 -13.82
N GLY A 129 7.73 -0.27 -13.58
CA GLY A 129 8.07 -0.76 -12.25
C GLY A 129 9.42 -1.47 -12.25
N ALA A 130 9.78 -2.01 -11.10
CA ALA A 130 10.94 -2.88 -10.96
C ALA A 130 10.61 -4.00 -9.97
N CYS A 131 11.27 -5.14 -10.12
CA CYS A 131 11.23 -6.20 -9.15
C CYS A 131 12.63 -6.69 -8.78
N GLU A 132 12.80 -7.04 -7.52
CA GLU A 132 13.95 -7.78 -7.02
C GLU A 132 13.67 -9.27 -7.19
N VAL A 133 14.56 -9.98 -7.85
CA VAL A 133 14.43 -11.41 -8.10
C VAL A 133 15.64 -12.19 -7.61
N GLU A 134 15.39 -13.44 -7.23
CA GLU A 134 16.38 -14.44 -6.87
C GLU A 134 16.39 -15.55 -7.93
N THR A 135 17.58 -15.86 -8.47
CA THR A 135 17.74 -16.87 -9.53
C THR A 135 19.08 -17.60 -9.44
N THR A 136 19.16 -18.80 -10.02
CA THR A 136 20.42 -19.55 -10.17
C THR A 136 21.02 -19.45 -11.58
N LEU A 137 20.32 -18.79 -12.49
CA LEU A 137 20.72 -18.55 -13.88
C LEU A 137 21.83 -17.52 -13.97
N GLU A 138 22.80 -17.72 -14.86
CA GLU A 138 23.80 -16.71 -15.21
C GLU A 138 23.16 -15.52 -15.96
N PRO A 139 23.79 -14.34 -16.02
CA PRO A 139 23.18 -13.12 -16.59
C PRO A 139 22.63 -13.26 -18.01
N LEU A 140 23.33 -13.98 -18.89
CA LEU A 140 22.88 -14.22 -20.26
C LEU A 140 21.74 -15.24 -20.33
N GLU A 141 21.74 -16.25 -19.45
CA GLU A 141 20.64 -17.23 -19.33
C GLU A 141 19.38 -16.53 -18.80
N LEU A 142 19.53 -15.65 -17.82
CA LEU A 142 18.43 -14.80 -17.34
C LEU A 142 17.88 -13.93 -18.48
N LEU A 143 18.75 -13.28 -19.26
CA LEU A 143 18.33 -12.47 -20.41
C LEU A 143 17.54 -13.29 -21.44
N ASP A 144 17.99 -14.52 -21.73
CA ASP A 144 17.30 -15.42 -22.66
C ASP A 144 15.88 -15.75 -22.12
N GLU A 145 15.75 -16.07 -20.82
CA GLU A 145 14.44 -16.32 -20.20
C GLU A 145 13.51 -15.10 -20.24
N LEU A 146 14.02 -13.88 -19.99
CA LEU A 146 13.23 -12.66 -20.08
C LEU A 146 12.71 -12.44 -21.52
N GLN A 147 13.59 -12.61 -22.51
CA GLN A 147 13.22 -12.47 -23.92
C GLN A 147 12.17 -13.50 -24.34
N ASP A 148 12.27 -14.73 -23.83
CA ASP A 148 11.29 -15.78 -24.08
C ASP A 148 9.93 -15.48 -23.43
N ILE A 149 9.90 -14.90 -22.22
CA ILE A 149 8.66 -14.40 -21.61
C ILE A 149 8.02 -13.34 -22.50
N GLU A 150 8.77 -12.31 -22.90
CA GLU A 150 8.27 -11.24 -23.74
C GLU A 150 7.70 -11.78 -25.07
N ASN A 151 8.43 -12.69 -25.74
CA ASN A 151 8.01 -13.31 -26.99
C ASN A 151 6.72 -14.13 -26.80
N SER A 152 6.62 -14.91 -25.71
CA SER A 152 5.42 -15.72 -25.41
C SER A 152 4.17 -14.87 -25.12
N MET A 153 4.36 -13.64 -24.64
CA MET A 153 3.30 -12.68 -24.34
C MET A 153 2.95 -11.77 -25.55
N GLY A 154 3.39 -12.14 -26.75
CA GLY A 154 2.98 -11.49 -27.99
C GLY A 154 3.83 -10.30 -28.41
N ARG A 155 5.13 -10.26 -28.06
CA ARG A 155 6.05 -9.24 -28.58
C ARG A 155 6.19 -9.33 -30.10
N HIS A 156 5.43 -8.52 -30.83
CA HIS A 156 5.67 -8.25 -32.25
C HIS A 156 6.53 -6.98 -32.38
N LYS A 157 7.84 -7.12 -32.65
CA LYS A 157 8.72 -5.99 -32.98
C LYS A 157 8.31 -5.40 -34.35
N VAL A 158 7.33 -4.50 -34.37
CA VAL A 158 6.95 -3.77 -35.58
C VAL A 158 7.82 -2.51 -35.76
N ILE A 159 8.24 -1.86 -34.66
CA ILE A 159 9.08 -0.64 -34.65
C ILE A 159 10.03 -0.68 -33.44
N ASP A 160 11.30 -0.29 -33.61
CA ASP A 160 12.23 -0.13 -32.49
C ASP A 160 11.76 1.00 -31.56
N LYS A 161 11.70 0.74 -30.24
CA LYS A 161 11.04 1.59 -29.22
C LYS A 161 9.55 1.92 -29.47
N GLY A 162 8.84 1.14 -30.30
CA GLY A 162 7.39 1.27 -30.47
C GLY A 162 6.55 0.67 -29.32
N PRO A 163 5.21 0.73 -29.40
CA PRO A 163 4.30 0.16 -28.40
C PRO A 163 4.53 -1.34 -28.18
N ARG A 164 4.50 -1.79 -26.91
CA ARG A 164 4.69 -3.19 -26.51
C ARG A 164 3.76 -3.57 -25.36
N ASN A 165 3.30 -4.82 -25.39
CA ASN A 165 2.50 -5.38 -24.30
C ASN A 165 3.33 -5.57 -23.02
N ILE A 166 4.63 -5.88 -23.13
CA ILE A 166 5.55 -6.04 -22.00
C ILE A 166 7.02 -5.82 -22.44
N ASP A 167 7.83 -5.22 -21.58
CA ASP A 167 9.29 -5.06 -21.72
C ASP A 167 9.97 -5.40 -20.37
N LEU A 168 11.00 -6.26 -20.41
CA LEU A 168 11.73 -6.77 -19.24
C LEU A 168 13.23 -6.58 -19.42
N ASP A 169 13.83 -5.67 -18.66
CA ASP A 169 15.28 -5.38 -18.75
C ASP A 169 16.00 -5.70 -17.43
N ILE A 170 17.15 -6.36 -17.51
CA ILE A 170 18.05 -6.55 -16.34
C ILE A 170 18.70 -5.20 -16.03
N LEU A 171 18.36 -4.61 -14.89
CA LEU A 171 18.95 -3.35 -14.41
C LEU A 171 20.28 -3.60 -13.69
N LEU A 172 20.27 -4.53 -12.74
CA LEU A 172 21.40 -4.86 -11.87
C LEU A 172 21.46 -6.37 -11.67
N TYR A 173 22.65 -6.89 -11.45
CA TYR A 173 22.88 -8.31 -11.22
C TYR A 173 24.04 -8.49 -10.22
N ASP A 174 23.72 -8.93 -9.00
CA ASP A 174 24.56 -8.84 -7.81
C ASP A 174 25.30 -7.49 -7.75
N ASN A 175 26.62 -7.51 -7.56
CA ASN A 175 27.51 -6.35 -7.62
C ASN A 175 28.45 -6.44 -8.85
N GLN A 176 27.96 -7.02 -9.96
CA GLN A 176 28.77 -7.28 -11.15
C GLN A 176 28.73 -6.11 -12.14
N VAL A 177 29.83 -5.94 -12.87
CA VAL A 177 29.89 -5.12 -14.08
C VAL A 177 30.06 -6.07 -15.27
N ILE A 178 29.12 -6.03 -16.21
CA ILE A 178 29.08 -6.91 -17.37
C ILE A 178 29.03 -6.03 -18.60
N HIS A 179 29.96 -6.28 -19.52
CA HIS A 179 29.97 -5.68 -20.85
C HIS A 179 29.96 -6.80 -21.89
N HIS A 180 28.84 -6.96 -22.56
CA HIS A 180 28.65 -7.97 -23.59
C HIS A 180 27.78 -7.41 -24.70
N ARG A 181 27.98 -7.87 -25.94
CA ARG A 181 27.25 -7.39 -27.14
C ARG A 181 25.71 -7.41 -27.05
N ARG A 182 25.15 -8.18 -26.10
CA ARG A 182 23.70 -8.33 -25.85
C ARG A 182 23.26 -7.75 -24.51
N LEU A 183 24.18 -7.47 -23.60
CA LEU A 183 23.88 -7.17 -22.20
C LEU A 183 24.95 -6.29 -21.58
N ASP A 184 24.52 -5.15 -21.04
CA ASP A 184 25.31 -4.29 -20.18
C ASP A 184 24.67 -4.23 -18.79
N VAL A 185 25.44 -4.52 -17.75
CA VAL A 185 25.02 -4.42 -16.34
C VAL A 185 26.08 -3.62 -15.58
N PRO A 186 25.72 -2.59 -14.79
CA PRO A 186 24.40 -1.96 -14.67
C PRO A 186 23.84 -1.48 -16.02
N HIS A 187 22.52 -1.54 -16.19
CA HIS A 187 21.89 -1.14 -17.44
C HIS A 187 22.20 0.32 -17.80
N ILE A 188 22.64 0.56 -19.03
CA ILE A 188 23.14 1.86 -19.51
C ILE A 188 22.13 3.00 -19.36
N GLY A 189 20.83 2.69 -19.42
CA GLY A 189 19.75 3.67 -19.35
C GLY A 189 19.37 4.10 -17.94
N ILE A 190 19.92 3.50 -16.87
CA ILE A 190 19.54 3.83 -15.50
C ILE A 190 19.77 5.32 -15.18
N PRO A 191 20.96 5.92 -15.42
CA PRO A 191 21.26 7.26 -14.92
C PRO A 191 20.41 8.40 -15.50
N GLU A 192 19.68 8.15 -16.61
CA GLU A 192 18.96 9.17 -17.38
C GLU A 192 17.44 9.02 -17.30
N ARG A 193 16.93 7.89 -16.79
CA ARG A 193 15.50 7.55 -16.87
C ARG A 193 14.87 7.60 -15.49
N GLU A 194 14.09 8.64 -15.23
CA GLU A 194 13.33 8.80 -13.98
C GLU A 194 12.41 7.61 -13.71
N PHE A 195 11.73 7.11 -14.74
CA PHE A 195 10.83 5.96 -14.66
C PHE A 195 11.53 4.61 -14.38
N VAL A 196 12.86 4.56 -14.44
CA VAL A 196 13.67 3.43 -13.97
C VAL A 196 14.20 3.69 -12.57
N LEU A 197 14.71 4.91 -12.33
CA LEU A 197 15.32 5.29 -11.07
C LEU A 197 14.32 5.37 -9.91
N ARG A 198 13.08 5.82 -10.13
CA ARG A 198 12.04 5.87 -9.08
C ARG A 198 11.69 4.47 -8.56
N PRO A 199 11.26 3.51 -9.41
CA PRO A 199 11.07 2.12 -8.99
C PRO A 199 12.30 1.51 -8.31
N LEU A 200 13.49 1.73 -8.85
CA LEU A 200 14.72 1.16 -8.31
C LEU A 200 15.08 1.76 -6.95
N ALA A 201 14.84 3.06 -6.74
CA ALA A 201 15.04 3.73 -5.47
C ALA A 201 14.05 3.29 -4.39
N GLU A 202 12.86 2.78 -4.74
CA GLU A 202 11.97 2.14 -3.76
C GLU A 202 12.54 0.81 -3.24
N LEU A 203 13.29 0.09 -4.06
CA LEU A 203 13.90 -1.20 -3.70
C LEU A 203 15.25 -1.05 -3.00
N ILE A 204 16.11 -0.17 -3.52
CA ILE A 204 17.51 -0.02 -3.08
C ILE A 204 17.94 1.45 -2.95
N PRO A 205 17.25 2.27 -2.13
CA PRO A 205 17.49 3.71 -2.05
C PRO A 205 18.94 4.06 -1.67
N ASP A 206 19.53 3.25 -0.79
CA ASP A 206 20.81 3.46 -0.13
C ASP A 206 21.95 2.60 -0.68
N GLN A 207 21.71 1.82 -1.74
CA GLN A 207 22.74 0.99 -2.37
C GLN A 207 23.38 1.71 -3.57
N PRO A 208 24.67 1.48 -3.87
CA PRO A 208 25.28 1.98 -5.08
C PRO A 208 24.82 1.20 -6.31
N ILE A 209 24.50 1.93 -7.39
CA ILE A 209 24.15 1.32 -8.69
C ILE A 209 25.40 0.73 -9.36
N HIS A 210 26.55 1.41 -9.22
CA HIS A 210 27.78 1.03 -9.91
C HIS A 210 28.89 0.65 -8.91
N PRO A 211 29.48 -0.56 -9.00
CA PRO A 211 30.50 -1.02 -8.06
C PRO A 211 31.75 -0.12 -8.00
N SER A 212 32.09 0.57 -9.11
CA SER A 212 33.22 1.52 -9.15
C SER A 212 32.93 2.88 -8.52
N LYS A 213 31.67 3.18 -8.17
CA LYS A 213 31.24 4.43 -7.50
C LYS A 213 30.47 4.10 -6.22
N PRO A 214 31.06 3.39 -5.24
CA PRO A 214 30.35 2.92 -4.04
C PRO A 214 29.83 4.05 -3.15
N TRP A 215 30.32 5.28 -3.33
CA TRP A 215 29.87 6.46 -2.58
C TRP A 215 28.63 7.13 -3.16
N LYS A 216 28.20 6.79 -4.38
CA LYS A 216 27.02 7.37 -5.03
C LYS A 216 25.88 6.37 -5.04
N ILE A 217 24.89 6.59 -4.18
CA ILE A 217 23.75 5.68 -3.98
C ILE A 217 22.63 5.93 -5.00
N THR A 218 21.69 5.00 -5.13
CA THR A 218 20.56 5.09 -6.07
C THR A 218 19.80 6.41 -5.93
N LEU A 219 19.52 6.83 -4.69
CA LEU A 219 18.81 8.08 -4.43
C LEU A 219 19.57 9.33 -4.91
N ASP A 220 20.92 9.31 -4.92
CA ASP A 220 21.72 10.42 -5.46
C ASP A 220 21.56 10.57 -6.98
N TYR A 221 21.33 9.46 -7.70
CA TYR A 221 21.04 9.53 -9.13
C TYR A 221 19.66 10.12 -9.38
N LEU A 222 18.65 9.67 -8.62
CA LEU A 222 17.29 10.19 -8.72
C LEU A 222 17.24 11.70 -8.41
N ASN A 223 17.90 12.13 -7.33
CA ASN A 223 17.95 13.54 -6.93
C ASN A 223 18.74 14.45 -7.89
N ALA A 224 19.59 13.87 -8.74
CA ALA A 224 20.37 14.61 -9.73
C ALA A 224 19.64 14.81 -11.06
N LEU A 225 18.50 14.13 -11.26
CA LEU A 225 17.67 14.33 -12.45
C LEU A 225 17.01 15.73 -12.41
N PRO A 226 16.83 16.36 -13.58
CA PRO A 226 16.02 17.56 -13.67
C PRO A 226 14.56 17.23 -13.26
N PRO A 227 13.82 18.17 -12.66
CA PRO A 227 12.39 17.98 -12.40
C PRO A 227 11.66 17.66 -13.71
N SER A 228 10.84 16.62 -13.72
CA SER A 228 9.96 16.34 -14.85
C SER A 228 8.93 17.46 -15.00
N SER A 229 8.61 17.82 -16.25
CA SER A 229 7.54 18.76 -16.58
C SER A 229 6.17 18.27 -16.15
N GLN A 230 5.99 16.95 -16.03
CA GLN A 230 4.79 16.35 -15.45
C GLN A 230 5.16 15.40 -14.31
N PRO A 231 4.60 15.58 -13.10
CA PRO A 231 4.88 14.71 -11.97
C PRO A 231 4.28 13.31 -12.18
N MET A 232 5.13 12.29 -12.04
CA MET A 232 4.70 10.89 -12.11
C MET A 232 3.85 10.52 -10.89
N SER A 233 2.89 9.61 -11.10
CA SER A 233 2.15 9.00 -9.99
C SER A 233 2.27 7.49 -9.99
N THR A 234 2.26 6.92 -8.79
CA THR A 234 2.03 5.51 -8.59
C THR A 234 0.60 5.14 -8.99
N SER A 235 0.37 3.87 -9.32
CA SER A 235 -0.90 3.29 -9.73
C SER A 235 -1.22 2.06 -8.86
N THR A 236 -2.39 2.06 -8.24
CA THR A 236 -2.89 0.91 -7.46
C THR A 236 -4.26 0.48 -7.97
N PRO A 237 -4.37 -0.66 -8.68
CA PRO A 237 -5.66 -1.19 -9.11
C PRO A 237 -6.48 -1.62 -7.89
N LEU A 238 -7.77 -1.37 -7.89
CA LEU A 238 -8.68 -1.76 -6.81
C LEU A 238 -9.49 -3.02 -7.14
N GLY A 239 -9.61 -3.37 -8.42
CA GLY A 239 -10.29 -4.57 -8.89
C GLY A 239 -10.03 -4.84 -10.36
N SER A 240 -10.83 -5.70 -10.98
CA SER A 240 -10.67 -6.07 -12.40
C SER A 240 -11.13 -4.97 -13.37
N ASN A 241 -11.84 -3.95 -12.90
CA ASN A 241 -12.28 -2.84 -13.72
C ASN A 241 -11.13 -1.82 -13.89
N PRO A 242 -10.65 -1.56 -15.12
CA PRO A 242 -9.56 -0.60 -15.35
C PRO A 242 -9.84 0.82 -14.83
N GLY A 243 -11.12 1.22 -14.77
CA GLY A 243 -11.55 2.51 -14.20
C GLY A 243 -11.39 2.63 -12.69
N SER A 244 -11.12 1.52 -11.98
CA SER A 244 -10.95 1.45 -10.53
C SER A 244 -9.46 1.44 -10.14
N THR A 245 -8.70 2.46 -10.54
CA THR A 245 -7.26 2.59 -10.20
C THR A 245 -7.01 3.88 -9.43
N LEU A 246 -6.28 3.78 -8.31
CA LEU A 246 -5.85 4.94 -7.53
C LEU A 246 -4.52 5.49 -8.05
N TYR A 247 -4.41 6.83 -8.01
CA TYR A 247 -3.20 7.56 -8.39
C TYR A 247 -2.77 8.55 -7.30
N PRO A 248 -2.12 8.07 -6.22
CA PRO A 248 -1.93 8.83 -4.97
C PRO A 248 -1.11 10.12 -5.08
N LEU A 249 -0.27 10.25 -6.11
CA LEU A 249 0.60 11.42 -6.30
C LEU A 249 0.09 12.38 -7.37
N ARG A 250 -1.05 12.12 -8.02
CA ARG A 250 -1.69 13.08 -8.92
C ARG A 250 -2.27 14.24 -8.11
N SER A 251 -1.99 15.47 -8.54
CA SER A 251 -2.44 16.70 -7.88
C SER A 251 -3.96 16.89 -7.91
N HIS A 252 -4.62 16.49 -9.00
CA HIS A 252 -6.06 16.65 -9.22
C HIS A 252 -6.88 15.38 -8.92
N ARG A 253 -6.29 14.41 -8.20
CA ARG A 253 -6.97 13.15 -7.88
C ARG A 253 -8.22 13.39 -7.03
N GLN A 254 -9.23 12.55 -7.23
CA GLN A 254 -10.43 12.54 -6.39
C GLN A 254 -10.32 11.43 -5.35
N THR A 255 -10.68 11.76 -4.10
CA THR A 255 -10.80 10.76 -3.04
C THR A 255 -12.00 9.86 -3.31
N SER A 256 -11.79 8.55 -3.28
CA SER A 256 -12.85 7.55 -3.46
C SER A 256 -13.65 7.33 -2.18
N ILE A 257 -14.96 7.09 -2.32
CA ILE A 257 -15.80 6.72 -1.18
C ILE A 257 -15.92 5.20 -1.09
N MET A 258 -15.58 4.67 0.08
CA MET A 258 -15.84 3.30 0.49
C MET A 258 -17.04 3.25 1.45
N ALA A 259 -18.16 2.72 0.96
CA ALA A 259 -19.39 2.58 1.72
C ALA A 259 -19.34 1.35 2.64
N ILE A 260 -19.71 1.51 3.90
CA ILE A 260 -19.71 0.42 4.89
C ILE A 260 -21.03 -0.36 4.80
N LEU A 261 -20.95 -1.66 4.55
CA LEU A 261 -22.07 -2.61 4.60
C LEU A 261 -21.83 -3.66 5.68
N ASN A 262 -22.41 -3.48 6.87
CA ASN A 262 -22.30 -4.45 7.96
C ASN A 262 -23.44 -5.48 7.88
N LEU A 263 -23.10 -6.77 7.88
CA LEU A 263 -24.04 -7.89 7.80
C LEU A 263 -24.12 -8.67 9.12
N THR A 264 -23.96 -7.99 10.26
CA THR A 264 -24.05 -8.60 11.60
C THR A 264 -25.49 -8.61 12.11
N PRO A 265 -25.88 -9.53 13.03
CA PRO A 265 -27.21 -9.56 13.63
C PRO A 265 -27.61 -8.23 14.29
N ASP A 266 -26.65 -7.53 14.89
CA ASP A 266 -26.91 -6.21 15.52
C ASP A 266 -27.27 -5.14 14.46
N SER A 267 -26.81 -5.31 13.22
CA SER A 267 -27.21 -4.48 12.07
C SER A 267 -28.66 -4.77 11.63
N PHE A 268 -29.19 -5.96 11.94
CA PHE A 268 -30.62 -6.27 11.75
C PHE A 268 -31.48 -5.63 12.86
N SER A 269 -30.94 -5.42 14.07
CA SER A 269 -31.64 -4.69 15.14
C SER A 269 -31.63 -3.16 14.98
N ASP A 270 -30.74 -2.60 14.15
CA ASP A 270 -30.79 -1.20 13.70
C ASP A 270 -31.88 -0.92 12.63
N GLY A 271 -32.81 -1.87 12.41
CA GLY A 271 -34.03 -1.64 11.64
C GLY A 271 -34.29 -2.57 10.44
N GLY A 272 -33.68 -3.75 10.37
CA GLY A 272 -33.93 -4.70 9.27
C GLY A 272 -33.43 -4.24 7.89
N LEU A 273 -32.48 -3.30 7.85
CA LEU A 273 -32.04 -2.57 6.65
C LEU A 273 -31.33 -3.41 5.57
N HIS A 274 -30.92 -4.66 5.85
CA HIS A 274 -30.18 -5.48 4.89
C HIS A 274 -30.71 -6.93 4.78
N THR A 275 -32.01 -7.07 4.49
CA THR A 275 -32.54 -8.28 3.84
C THR A 275 -32.13 -8.32 2.37
N SER A 276 -32.23 -9.47 1.69
CA SER A 276 -31.94 -9.53 0.25
C SER A 276 -32.77 -8.55 -0.59
N ALA A 277 -33.99 -8.20 -0.14
CA ALA A 277 -34.86 -7.23 -0.80
C ALA A 277 -34.46 -5.75 -0.54
N SER A 278 -33.70 -5.46 0.52
CA SER A 278 -33.25 -4.10 0.85
C SER A 278 -31.79 -3.84 0.48
N LEU A 279 -31.07 -4.87 0.01
CA LEU A 279 -29.68 -4.74 -0.43
C LEU A 279 -29.56 -3.97 -1.76
N ASP A 280 -30.47 -4.18 -2.72
CA ASP A 280 -30.49 -3.43 -3.98
C ASP A 280 -30.67 -1.92 -3.74
N GLU A 281 -31.65 -1.54 -2.91
CA GLU A 281 -31.86 -0.13 -2.54
C GLU A 281 -30.66 0.47 -1.78
N THR A 282 -30.00 -0.35 -0.94
CA THR A 282 -28.76 0.06 -0.26
C THR A 282 -27.65 0.33 -1.28
N ILE A 283 -27.45 -0.57 -2.25
CA ILE A 283 -26.46 -0.41 -3.32
C ILE A 283 -26.77 0.84 -4.16
N ASP A 284 -28.03 1.04 -4.56
CA ASP A 284 -28.46 2.24 -5.28
C ASP A 284 -28.19 3.51 -4.49
N THR A 285 -28.40 3.48 -3.17
CA THR A 285 -28.11 4.61 -2.29
C THR A 285 -26.61 4.90 -2.21
N PHE A 286 -25.79 3.86 -2.10
CA PHE A 286 -24.33 4.00 -2.09
C PHE A 286 -23.83 4.59 -3.41
N ILE A 287 -24.27 4.06 -4.54
CA ILE A 287 -23.86 4.55 -5.86
C ILE A 287 -24.32 5.99 -6.07
N ARG A 288 -25.57 6.32 -5.70
CA ARG A 288 -26.09 7.69 -5.77
C ARG A 288 -25.33 8.67 -4.89
N GLY A 289 -24.80 8.19 -3.75
CA GLY A 289 -23.93 8.96 -2.87
C GLY A 289 -22.48 9.06 -3.35
N GLY A 290 -22.13 8.44 -4.49
CA GLY A 290 -20.78 8.49 -5.06
C GLY A 290 -19.83 7.39 -4.59
N ALA A 291 -20.33 6.34 -3.94
CA ALA A 291 -19.51 5.18 -3.59
C ALA A 291 -19.05 4.43 -4.84
N SER A 292 -17.73 4.34 -5.00
CA SER A 292 -17.08 3.46 -5.98
C SER A 292 -16.64 2.13 -5.36
N ILE A 293 -16.59 2.06 -4.02
CA ILE A 293 -16.20 0.86 -3.27
C ILE A 293 -17.27 0.54 -2.23
N VAL A 294 -17.63 -0.73 -2.08
CA VAL A 294 -18.51 -1.23 -1.01
C VAL A 294 -17.71 -2.21 -0.15
N ASP A 295 -17.61 -1.94 1.14
CA ASP A 295 -16.88 -2.74 2.11
C ASP A 295 -17.82 -3.56 2.99
N ILE A 296 -17.76 -4.88 2.80
CA ILE A 296 -18.69 -5.83 3.39
C ILE A 296 -18.06 -6.45 4.64
N GLY A 297 -18.69 -6.22 5.80
CA GLY A 297 -18.26 -6.78 7.08
C GLY A 297 -19.22 -7.86 7.59
N GLY A 298 -18.75 -9.11 7.68
CA GLY A 298 -19.50 -10.23 8.28
C GLY A 298 -19.31 -10.39 9.79
N GLN A 299 -18.25 -9.78 10.33
CA GLN A 299 -17.85 -9.82 11.74
C GLN A 299 -17.59 -8.39 12.23
N SER A 300 -18.09 -8.04 13.41
CA SER A 300 -17.78 -6.74 14.01
C SER A 300 -16.36 -6.72 14.58
N THR A 301 -15.62 -5.65 14.28
CA THR A 301 -14.30 -5.34 14.84
C THR A 301 -14.39 -4.35 16.00
N ALA A 302 -15.60 -4.01 16.45
CA ALA A 302 -15.82 -3.12 17.57
C ALA A 302 -15.35 -3.75 18.90
N PRO A 303 -14.93 -2.94 19.88
CA PRO A 303 -14.55 -3.45 21.19
C PRO A 303 -15.70 -4.23 21.85
N ASN A 304 -15.37 -5.35 22.48
CA ASN A 304 -16.28 -6.21 23.25
C ASN A 304 -17.39 -6.93 22.45
N THR A 305 -17.34 -6.96 21.12
CA THR A 305 -18.28 -7.77 20.33
C THR A 305 -17.83 -9.24 20.26
N PRO A 306 -18.73 -10.22 20.46
CA PRO A 306 -18.39 -11.64 20.31
C PRO A 306 -17.84 -11.95 18.91
N SER A 307 -16.82 -12.80 18.85
CA SER A 307 -16.29 -13.30 17.59
C SER A 307 -17.15 -14.45 17.06
N VAL A 308 -17.51 -14.41 15.77
CA VAL A 308 -18.15 -15.53 15.07
C VAL A 308 -17.11 -16.41 14.38
N THR A 309 -17.48 -17.64 14.06
CA THR A 309 -16.63 -18.56 13.30
C THR A 309 -16.47 -18.09 11.86
N SER A 310 -15.38 -18.49 11.19
CA SER A 310 -15.17 -18.19 9.76
C SER A 310 -16.34 -18.66 8.91
N ALA A 311 -16.90 -19.84 9.18
CA ALA A 311 -18.07 -20.35 8.45
C ALA A 311 -19.31 -19.43 8.56
N VAL A 312 -19.56 -18.85 9.74
CA VAL A 312 -20.67 -17.91 9.94
C VAL A 312 -20.39 -16.60 9.20
N GLU A 313 -19.18 -16.07 9.31
CA GLU A 313 -18.74 -14.86 8.61
C GLU A 313 -18.88 -15.03 7.08
N THR A 314 -18.36 -16.13 6.53
CA THR A 314 -18.51 -16.51 5.12
C THR A 314 -19.97 -16.58 4.70
N SER A 315 -20.83 -17.25 5.49
CA SER A 315 -22.26 -17.39 5.15
C SER A 315 -23.01 -16.06 5.07
N ARG A 316 -22.50 -15.01 5.75
CA ARG A 316 -23.07 -13.66 5.70
C ARG A 316 -22.61 -12.89 4.47
N ILE A 317 -21.32 -12.95 4.13
CA ILE A 317 -20.74 -12.10 3.08
C ILE A 317 -20.99 -12.65 1.66
N LEU A 318 -20.99 -13.98 1.46
CA LEU A 318 -21.09 -14.55 0.11
C LEU A 318 -22.40 -14.17 -0.61
N PRO A 319 -23.59 -14.20 0.04
CA PRO A 319 -24.81 -13.76 -0.61
C PRO A 319 -24.78 -12.28 -1.01
N ALA A 320 -24.14 -11.42 -0.22
CA ALA A 320 -24.03 -10.00 -0.53
C ALA A 320 -23.09 -9.73 -1.72
N ILE A 321 -21.96 -10.45 -1.81
CA ILE A 321 -21.07 -10.39 -2.98
C ILE A 321 -21.85 -10.79 -4.23
N ALA A 322 -22.58 -11.91 -4.18
CA ALA A 322 -23.38 -12.40 -5.30
C ALA A 322 -24.47 -11.39 -5.71
N ALA A 323 -25.15 -10.78 -4.75
CA ALA A 323 -26.16 -9.75 -5.02
C ALA A 323 -25.57 -8.49 -5.65
N ILE A 324 -24.45 -7.97 -5.13
CA ILE A 324 -23.78 -6.81 -5.71
C ILE A 324 -23.34 -7.11 -7.14
N ARG A 325 -22.76 -8.30 -7.41
CA ARG A 325 -22.35 -8.68 -8.76
C ARG A 325 -23.52 -8.90 -9.72
N ALA A 326 -24.68 -9.32 -9.23
CA ALA A 326 -25.89 -9.44 -10.03
C ALA A 326 -26.58 -8.09 -10.30
N HIS A 327 -26.27 -7.06 -9.50
CA HIS A 327 -26.87 -5.74 -9.63
C HIS A 327 -26.47 -5.06 -10.97
N PRO A 328 -27.36 -4.36 -11.68
CA PRO A 328 -27.06 -3.75 -12.99
C PRO A 328 -25.86 -2.79 -13.00
N LEU A 329 -25.61 -2.13 -11.87
CA LEU A 329 -24.48 -1.20 -11.69
C LEU A 329 -23.28 -1.86 -10.97
N GLY A 330 -23.41 -3.13 -10.60
CA GLY A 330 -22.44 -3.87 -9.79
C GLY A 330 -21.09 -4.13 -10.46
N SER A 331 -21.02 -4.09 -11.80
CA SER A 331 -19.77 -4.21 -12.55
C SER A 331 -18.84 -3.00 -12.38
N ASN A 332 -19.37 -1.87 -11.94
CA ASN A 332 -18.63 -0.63 -11.72
C ASN A 332 -18.28 -0.40 -10.24
N VAL A 333 -18.72 -1.30 -9.35
CA VAL A 333 -18.46 -1.22 -7.92
C VAL A 333 -17.34 -2.17 -7.55
N THR A 334 -16.32 -1.63 -6.90
CA THR A 334 -15.29 -2.44 -6.27
C THR A 334 -15.82 -3.05 -4.97
N ILE A 335 -15.68 -4.35 -4.80
CA ILE A 335 -16.11 -5.06 -3.59
C ILE A 335 -14.92 -5.30 -2.66
N SER A 336 -14.96 -4.66 -1.50
CA SER A 336 -14.05 -4.85 -0.38
C SER A 336 -14.65 -5.76 0.69
N ILE A 337 -13.80 -6.53 1.35
CA ILE A 337 -14.20 -7.44 2.43
C ILE A 337 -13.42 -7.10 3.69
N ASP A 338 -14.13 -6.65 4.72
CA ASP A 338 -13.59 -6.37 6.06
C ASP A 338 -13.44 -7.69 6.81
N THR A 339 -12.26 -8.30 6.70
CA THR A 339 -11.94 -9.56 7.38
C THR A 339 -10.47 -9.65 7.72
N PHE A 340 -10.20 -10.27 8.87
CA PHE A 340 -8.84 -10.63 9.32
C PHE A 340 -8.59 -12.14 9.20
N ARG A 341 -9.45 -12.90 8.50
CA ARG A 341 -9.34 -14.36 8.36
C ARG A 341 -8.99 -14.78 6.94
N ALA A 342 -7.90 -15.52 6.77
CA ALA A 342 -7.40 -15.98 5.48
C ALA A 342 -8.44 -16.82 4.71
N SER A 343 -9.12 -17.74 5.42
CA SER A 343 -10.16 -18.58 4.84
C SER A 343 -11.37 -17.79 4.31
N VAL A 344 -11.74 -16.69 4.97
CA VAL A 344 -12.84 -15.81 4.55
C VAL A 344 -12.40 -14.99 3.34
N ALA A 345 -11.18 -14.44 3.36
CA ALA A 345 -10.59 -13.71 2.25
C ALA A 345 -10.56 -14.57 0.96
N SER A 346 -10.07 -15.80 1.05
CA SER A 346 -10.01 -16.72 -0.09
C SER A 346 -11.41 -17.05 -0.66
N ALA A 347 -12.38 -17.33 0.21
CA ALA A 347 -13.75 -17.60 -0.22
C ALA A 347 -14.40 -16.37 -0.89
N ALA A 348 -14.13 -15.17 -0.37
CA ALA A 348 -14.71 -13.94 -0.89
C ALA A 348 -14.14 -13.54 -2.26
N ILE A 349 -12.82 -13.60 -2.44
CA ILE A 349 -12.19 -13.34 -3.75
C ILE A 349 -12.68 -14.36 -4.78
N THR A 350 -12.79 -15.64 -4.41
CA THR A 350 -13.34 -16.69 -5.30
C THR A 350 -14.80 -16.39 -5.70
N ALA A 351 -15.58 -15.79 -4.81
CA ALA A 351 -16.96 -15.39 -5.08
C ALA A 351 -17.09 -14.09 -5.89
N GLY A 352 -15.98 -13.42 -6.19
CA GLY A 352 -15.94 -12.21 -7.00
C GLY A 352 -15.74 -10.91 -6.23
N ALA A 353 -15.25 -10.94 -4.98
CA ALA A 353 -14.71 -9.74 -4.34
C ALA A 353 -13.40 -9.30 -4.99
N ASP A 354 -13.05 -8.02 -4.88
CA ASP A 354 -11.87 -7.44 -5.54
C ASP A 354 -10.69 -7.18 -4.58
N LEU A 355 -10.99 -6.80 -3.34
CA LEU A 355 -9.99 -6.38 -2.37
C LEU A 355 -10.32 -6.84 -0.95
N ILE A 356 -9.28 -7.00 -0.14
CA ILE A 356 -9.38 -7.40 1.26
C ILE A 356 -9.00 -6.22 2.14
N ASN A 357 -9.85 -5.87 3.10
CA ASN A 357 -9.58 -4.86 4.11
C ASN A 357 -9.25 -5.58 5.42
N ASP A 358 -7.96 -5.68 5.75
CA ASP A 358 -7.49 -6.35 6.97
C ASP A 358 -7.04 -5.33 8.01
N VAL A 359 -7.92 -5.12 8.99
CA VAL A 359 -7.68 -4.26 10.16
C VAL A 359 -6.45 -4.69 10.98
N SER A 360 -6.00 -5.93 10.86
CA SER A 360 -4.85 -6.46 11.58
C SER A 360 -3.55 -6.42 10.80
N ALA A 361 -3.60 -6.08 9.51
CA ALA A 361 -2.47 -6.16 8.59
C ALA A 361 -1.75 -7.53 8.65
N GLY A 362 -2.50 -8.63 8.81
CA GLY A 362 -2.01 -10.01 8.90
C GLY A 362 -1.53 -10.45 10.28
N LEU A 363 -1.82 -9.69 11.35
CA LEU A 363 -1.38 -10.02 12.71
C LEU A 363 -2.34 -10.96 13.45
N LEU A 364 -3.62 -11.03 13.06
CA LEU A 364 -4.60 -11.90 13.72
C LEU A 364 -4.73 -13.29 13.09
N ASP A 365 -4.24 -13.48 11.87
CA ASP A 365 -4.23 -14.77 11.17
C ASP A 365 -2.89 -14.92 10.42
N PRO A 366 -2.01 -15.87 10.83
CA PRO A 366 -0.71 -16.05 10.22
C PRO A 366 -0.78 -16.48 8.75
N ASP A 367 -1.90 -17.05 8.31
CA ASP A 367 -2.09 -17.48 6.92
C ASP A 367 -2.59 -16.35 6.01
N MET A 368 -2.92 -15.17 6.58
CA MET A 368 -3.50 -14.06 5.81
C MET A 368 -2.56 -13.53 4.73
N LEU A 369 -1.34 -13.09 5.09
CA LEU A 369 -0.41 -12.53 4.10
C LEU A 369 0.00 -13.54 3.02
N PRO A 370 0.35 -14.80 3.35
CA PRO A 370 0.58 -15.83 2.33
C PRO A 370 -0.62 -16.05 1.40
N THR A 371 -1.84 -16.04 1.95
CA THR A 371 -3.07 -16.17 1.17
C THR A 371 -3.23 -14.98 0.22
N LEU A 372 -3.02 -13.76 0.68
CA LEU A 372 -3.08 -12.55 -0.16
C LEU A 372 -2.02 -12.56 -1.27
N GLY A 373 -0.80 -13.02 -0.96
CA GLY A 373 0.27 -13.18 -1.95
C GLY A 373 -0.11 -14.17 -3.06
N HIS A 374 -0.85 -15.23 -2.72
CA HIS A 374 -1.37 -16.19 -3.70
C HIS A 374 -2.57 -15.65 -4.48
N LEU A 375 -3.50 -14.96 -3.82
CA LEU A 375 -4.71 -14.41 -4.46
C LEU A 375 -4.39 -13.27 -5.43
N GLY A 376 -3.30 -12.52 -5.18
CA GLY A 376 -2.89 -11.39 -6.03
C GLY A 376 -3.85 -10.20 -6.02
N CYS A 377 -4.84 -10.20 -5.11
CA CYS A 377 -5.80 -9.11 -4.96
C CYS A 377 -5.18 -7.91 -4.23
N THR A 378 -5.87 -6.78 -4.29
CA THR A 378 -5.48 -5.58 -3.53
C THR A 378 -5.83 -5.76 -2.05
N VAL A 379 -4.97 -5.27 -1.15
CA VAL A 379 -5.17 -5.35 0.30
C VAL A 379 -5.01 -3.97 0.95
N CYS A 380 -5.91 -3.65 1.87
CA CYS A 380 -5.74 -2.56 2.83
C CYS A 380 -5.14 -3.11 4.14
N LEU A 381 -3.97 -2.61 4.51
CA LEU A 381 -3.26 -2.93 5.74
C LEU A 381 -3.41 -1.78 6.73
N MET A 382 -4.17 -2.01 7.81
CA MET A 382 -4.40 -1.00 8.83
C MET A 382 -3.41 -1.12 10.00
N HIS A 383 -3.01 0.02 10.55
CA HIS A 383 -2.29 0.07 11.82
C HIS A 383 -3.25 -0.15 13.01
N MET A 384 -3.10 -1.27 13.70
CA MET A 384 -3.65 -1.50 15.04
C MET A 384 -2.63 -2.16 15.96
N ARG A 385 -2.89 -2.12 17.27
CA ARG A 385 -2.13 -2.88 18.28
C ARG A 385 -3.08 -3.74 19.10
N GLY A 386 -2.64 -4.97 19.40
CA GLY A 386 -3.40 -5.94 20.17
C GLY A 386 -4.60 -6.51 19.41
N THR A 387 -5.75 -6.55 20.06
CA THR A 387 -7.00 -7.15 19.57
C THR A 387 -8.18 -6.21 19.83
N PRO A 388 -9.38 -6.49 19.26
CA PRO A 388 -10.61 -5.78 19.64
C PRO A 388 -10.86 -5.65 21.15
N SER A 389 -10.45 -6.64 21.94
CA SER A 389 -10.60 -6.64 23.39
C SER A 389 -9.48 -5.93 24.17
N THR A 390 -8.32 -5.67 23.56
CA THR A 390 -7.13 -5.13 24.25
C THR A 390 -6.63 -3.81 23.71
N MET A 391 -7.02 -3.40 22.49
CA MET A 391 -6.45 -2.23 21.82
C MET A 391 -6.58 -0.93 22.63
N ASP A 392 -7.65 -0.77 23.40
CA ASP A 392 -7.92 0.46 24.18
C ASP A 392 -6.88 0.68 25.31
N SER A 393 -6.10 -0.33 25.68
CA SER A 393 -5.00 -0.20 26.66
C SER A 393 -3.61 0.00 26.03
N LEU A 394 -3.48 -0.09 24.70
CA LEU A 394 -2.21 -0.08 23.97
C LEU A 394 -1.93 1.25 23.27
N THR A 395 -2.33 2.37 23.89
CA THR A 395 -2.31 3.71 23.30
C THR A 395 -1.04 4.52 23.61
N THR A 396 0.04 3.88 24.03
CA THR A 396 1.31 4.55 24.38
C THR A 396 2.29 4.52 23.21
N TYR A 397 2.70 5.70 22.72
CA TYR A 397 3.61 5.87 21.58
C TYR A 397 4.84 6.69 22.00
N PRO A 398 5.85 6.07 22.63
CA PRO A 398 6.96 6.79 23.28
C PRO A 398 7.86 7.56 22.29
N ASN A 399 7.92 7.11 21.03
CA ASN A 399 8.74 7.73 19.99
C ASN A 399 7.95 8.75 19.14
N GLY A 400 6.78 9.18 19.63
CA GLY A 400 5.82 9.99 18.88
C GLY A 400 4.87 9.14 18.05
N LEU A 401 3.66 9.64 17.84
CA LEU A 401 2.58 8.90 17.18
C LEU A 401 2.88 8.61 15.71
N ILE A 402 3.14 9.65 14.91
CA ILE A 402 3.38 9.53 13.46
C ILE A 402 4.59 8.64 13.13
N PRO A 403 5.78 8.85 13.73
CA PRO A 403 6.94 7.99 13.47
C PRO A 403 6.71 6.52 13.83
N THR A 404 5.94 6.27 14.90
CA THR A 404 5.65 4.91 15.35
C THR A 404 4.67 4.21 14.41
N ILE A 405 3.59 4.89 14.00
CA ILE A 405 2.64 4.35 13.01
C ILE A 405 3.36 4.04 11.70
N ALA A 406 4.22 4.95 11.24
CA ALA A 406 4.97 4.77 10.01
C ALA A 406 5.91 3.55 10.08
N ALA A 407 6.67 3.41 11.17
CA ALA A 407 7.57 2.29 11.37
C ALA A 407 6.81 0.94 11.42
N GLU A 408 5.72 0.86 12.19
CA GLU A 408 4.93 -0.36 12.32
C GLU A 408 4.25 -0.74 10.99
N LEU A 409 3.75 0.23 10.21
CA LEU A 409 3.21 -0.04 8.87
C LEU A 409 4.29 -0.49 7.89
N LEU A 410 5.49 0.10 7.92
CA LEU A 410 6.62 -0.34 7.08
C LEU A 410 6.99 -1.81 7.36
N GLU A 411 6.97 -2.23 8.62
CA GLU A 411 7.17 -3.64 8.98
C GLU A 411 6.09 -4.54 8.38
N ARG A 412 4.83 -4.08 8.35
CA ARG A 412 3.73 -4.84 7.73
C ARG A 412 3.83 -4.88 6.21
N VAL A 413 4.22 -3.79 5.56
CA VAL A 413 4.49 -3.75 4.11
C VAL A 413 5.60 -4.75 3.76
N ALA A 414 6.71 -4.75 4.50
CA ALA A 414 7.80 -5.69 4.28
C ALA A 414 7.36 -7.15 4.49
N ALA A 415 6.52 -7.42 5.50
CA ALA A 415 5.96 -8.75 5.72
C ALA A 415 5.03 -9.20 4.58
N ALA A 416 4.22 -8.29 4.04
CA ALA A 416 3.34 -8.56 2.92
C ALA A 416 4.12 -8.84 1.63
N GLU A 417 5.14 -8.01 1.33
CA GLU A 417 6.06 -8.21 0.21
C GLU A 417 6.78 -9.57 0.31
N ALA A 418 7.29 -9.92 1.50
CA ALA A 418 7.93 -11.21 1.74
C ALA A 418 6.98 -12.41 1.57
N ALA A 419 5.67 -12.21 1.77
CA ALA A 419 4.65 -13.22 1.52
C ALA A 419 4.19 -13.28 0.05
N GLY A 420 4.72 -12.41 -0.82
CA GLY A 420 4.41 -12.37 -2.25
C GLY A 420 3.39 -11.30 -2.65
N VAL A 421 2.87 -10.50 -1.72
CA VAL A 421 1.99 -9.38 -2.05
C VAL A 421 2.78 -8.32 -2.80
N ARG A 422 2.31 -7.94 -3.99
CA ARG A 422 2.96 -6.90 -4.80
C ARG A 422 2.75 -5.54 -4.14
N ARG A 423 3.78 -4.70 -4.13
CA ARG A 423 3.70 -3.37 -3.51
C ARG A 423 2.60 -2.49 -4.11
N TRP A 424 2.36 -2.58 -5.42
CA TRP A 424 1.26 -1.88 -6.10
C TRP A 424 -0.14 -2.37 -5.74
N ARG A 425 -0.27 -3.48 -4.98
CA ARG A 425 -1.52 -4.03 -4.44
C ARG A 425 -1.76 -3.65 -2.97
N ILE A 426 -0.95 -2.75 -2.39
CA ILE A 426 -1.06 -2.38 -0.98
C ILE A 426 -1.69 -0.99 -0.82
N ILE A 427 -2.69 -0.90 0.04
CA ILE A 427 -3.29 0.33 0.58
C ILE A 427 -2.98 0.36 2.09
N LEU A 428 -2.78 1.55 2.65
CA LEU A 428 -2.51 1.74 4.08
C LEU A 428 -3.64 2.46 4.79
N ASP A 429 -3.90 2.13 6.06
CA ASP A 429 -4.83 2.87 6.92
C ASP A 429 -4.14 3.19 8.26
N PRO A 430 -4.13 4.44 8.74
CA PRO A 430 -3.52 4.79 10.03
C PRO A 430 -4.26 4.21 11.24
N GLY A 431 -5.47 3.67 11.05
CA GLY A 431 -6.29 2.99 12.03
C GLY A 431 -6.95 3.95 13.01
N ILE A 432 -7.73 4.92 12.51
CA ILE A 432 -8.46 5.86 13.37
C ILE A 432 -9.41 5.11 14.32
N GLY A 433 -9.25 5.37 15.61
CA GLY A 433 -10.00 4.74 16.69
C GLY A 433 -9.48 3.36 17.12
N PHE A 434 -8.37 2.88 16.55
CA PHE A 434 -7.74 1.61 16.91
C PHE A 434 -6.43 1.83 17.67
N ALA A 435 -6.41 1.43 18.94
CA ALA A 435 -5.29 1.66 19.87
C ALA A 435 -4.84 3.13 19.97
N LYS A 436 -5.79 4.07 19.95
CA LYS A 436 -5.53 5.52 19.93
C LYS A 436 -6.50 6.28 20.83
N THR A 437 -5.98 7.24 21.57
CA THR A 437 -6.79 8.21 22.35
C THR A 437 -7.47 9.22 21.42
N GLN A 438 -8.36 10.06 21.97
CA GLN A 438 -9.00 11.14 21.20
C GLN A 438 -7.97 12.07 20.56
N ASP A 439 -7.02 12.56 21.36
CA ASP A 439 -6.01 13.52 20.91
C ASP A 439 -5.10 12.91 19.83
N GLN A 440 -4.79 11.62 19.96
CA GLN A 440 -4.01 10.89 18.96
C GLN A 440 -4.77 10.74 17.64
N ASN A 441 -6.08 10.50 17.67
CA ASN A 441 -6.89 10.45 16.45
C ASN A 441 -6.90 11.81 15.74
N LEU A 442 -7.00 12.91 16.50
CA LEU A 442 -6.90 14.27 15.95
C LEU A 442 -5.50 14.59 15.43
N GLU A 443 -4.45 14.11 16.10
CA GLU A 443 -3.07 14.28 15.64
C GLU A 443 -2.83 13.60 14.29
N ILE A 444 -3.37 12.40 14.07
CA ILE A 444 -3.28 11.71 12.78
C ILE A 444 -3.96 12.53 11.69
N LEU A 445 -5.19 13.01 11.92
CA LEU A 445 -5.89 13.83 10.90
C LEU A 445 -5.12 15.10 10.55
N ARG A 446 -4.49 15.74 11.54
CA ARG A 446 -3.70 16.97 11.36
C ARG A 446 -2.35 16.75 10.67
N ARG A 447 -1.78 15.53 10.76
CA ARG A 447 -0.43 15.20 10.26
C ARG A 447 -0.47 14.01 9.29
N LEU A 448 -1.58 13.83 8.59
CA LEU A 448 -1.76 12.72 7.66
C LEU A 448 -0.85 12.87 6.44
N ASP A 449 -0.63 14.11 6.01
CA ASP A 449 0.33 14.48 4.97
C ASP A 449 1.75 14.04 5.33
N GLU A 450 2.21 14.32 6.56
CA GLU A 450 3.51 13.88 7.06
C GLU A 450 3.63 12.35 7.09
N LEU A 451 2.57 11.65 7.52
CA LEU A 451 2.54 10.19 7.53
C LEU A 451 2.60 9.60 6.12
N ARG A 452 1.85 10.17 5.17
CA ARG A 452 1.86 9.73 3.77
C ARG A 452 3.22 9.98 3.12
N ASP A 453 3.83 11.13 3.39
CA ASP A 453 5.12 11.51 2.82
C ASP A 453 6.31 10.89 3.56
N TRP A 454 6.05 10.04 4.57
CA TRP A 454 7.09 9.33 5.29
C TRP A 454 7.96 8.48 4.35
N PRO A 455 9.30 8.47 4.53
CA PRO A 455 10.20 7.66 3.69
C PRO A 455 9.81 6.18 3.67
N GLY A 456 9.64 5.63 2.48
CA GLY A 456 9.21 4.25 2.27
C GLY A 456 7.70 4.02 2.27
N LEU A 457 6.88 5.02 2.66
CA LEU A 457 5.41 4.97 2.53
C LEU A 457 4.89 5.86 1.40
N ARG A 458 5.63 6.90 1.04
CA ARG A 458 5.29 7.79 -0.08
C ARG A 458 4.99 7.00 -1.35
N GLY A 459 3.86 7.31 -1.98
CA GLY A 459 3.37 6.65 -3.19
C GLY A 459 2.42 5.48 -2.93
N LEU A 460 2.30 4.99 -1.69
CA LEU A 460 1.22 4.06 -1.34
C LEU A 460 -0.09 4.83 -1.10
N PRO A 461 -1.24 4.33 -1.57
CA PRO A 461 -2.54 4.92 -1.30
C PRO A 461 -2.95 4.79 0.17
N TRP A 462 -3.73 5.76 0.65
CA TRP A 462 -4.21 5.83 2.03
C TRP A 462 -5.74 5.80 2.14
N LEU A 463 -6.23 4.86 2.94
CA LEU A 463 -7.62 4.78 3.39
C LEU A 463 -7.75 5.39 4.77
N VAL A 464 -8.81 6.17 5.02
CA VAL A 464 -9.12 6.70 6.35
C VAL A 464 -10.57 6.42 6.73
N GLY A 465 -10.77 5.67 7.82
CA GLY A 465 -12.09 5.38 8.39
C GLY A 465 -12.37 6.12 9.70
N SER A 466 -12.91 7.34 9.64
CA SER A 466 -13.30 8.14 10.82
C SER A 466 -14.79 8.06 11.18
N SER A 467 -15.62 7.47 10.32
CA SER A 467 -17.08 7.54 10.39
C SER A 467 -17.68 6.97 11.68
N ARG A 468 -18.56 7.77 12.31
CA ARG A 468 -19.31 7.45 13.54
C ARG A 468 -18.46 7.04 14.75
N LYS A 469 -17.14 7.24 14.73
CA LYS A 469 -16.20 6.79 15.79
C LYS A 469 -16.48 7.48 17.13
N ARG A 470 -16.13 6.81 18.23
CA ARG A 470 -16.36 7.28 19.62
C ARG A 470 -15.77 8.68 19.88
N PHE A 471 -14.59 8.98 19.33
CA PHE A 471 -13.92 10.27 19.55
C PHE A 471 -14.71 11.44 18.94
N VAL A 472 -15.39 11.24 17.80
CA VAL A 472 -16.26 12.24 17.18
C VAL A 472 -17.43 12.59 18.08
N GLY A 473 -18.07 11.57 18.68
CA GLY A 473 -19.16 11.78 19.63
C GLY A 473 -18.73 12.52 20.90
N ARG A 474 -17.53 12.24 21.40
CA ARG A 474 -16.97 12.96 22.56
C ARG A 474 -16.67 14.43 22.26
N LEU A 475 -16.12 14.73 21.06
CA LEU A 475 -15.81 16.09 20.65
C LEU A 475 -17.06 16.94 20.42
N THR A 476 -18.09 16.35 19.80
CA THR A 476 -19.33 17.06 19.42
C THR A 476 -20.41 17.01 20.48
N GLY A 477 -20.27 16.18 21.52
CA GLY A 477 -21.33 15.90 22.49
C GLY A 477 -22.44 14.97 21.97
N VAL A 478 -22.35 14.50 20.72
CA VAL A 478 -23.37 13.62 20.09
C VAL A 478 -23.17 12.16 20.53
N LYS A 479 -24.07 11.69 21.39
CA LYS A 479 -24.01 10.36 22.00
C LYS A 479 -24.30 9.25 20.99
N GLU A 480 -25.35 9.37 20.20
CA GLU A 480 -25.79 8.32 19.29
C GLU A 480 -24.88 8.24 18.04
N PRO A 481 -24.25 7.08 17.74
CA PRO A 481 -23.35 6.95 16.59
C PRO A 481 -23.95 7.38 15.25
N ARG A 482 -25.21 7.03 15.00
CA ARG A 482 -25.95 7.37 13.76
C ARG A 482 -26.20 8.87 13.58
N GLU A 483 -26.15 9.66 14.65
CA GLU A 483 -26.39 11.10 14.61
C GLU A 483 -25.09 11.90 14.43
N ARG A 484 -23.92 11.24 14.40
CA ARG A 484 -22.59 11.88 14.30
C ARG A 484 -22.22 12.31 12.87
N VAL A 485 -23.21 12.56 12.01
CA VAL A 485 -23.01 12.85 10.57
C VAL A 485 -22.11 14.07 10.39
N TRP A 486 -22.43 15.20 11.04
CA TRP A 486 -21.67 16.45 10.87
C TRP A 486 -20.25 16.39 11.44
N GLY A 487 -20.08 15.73 12.59
CA GLY A 487 -18.75 15.47 13.13
C GLY A 487 -17.94 14.55 12.21
N THR A 488 -18.59 13.58 11.58
CA THR A 488 -17.95 12.71 10.59
C THR A 488 -17.53 13.52 9.36
N ALA A 489 -18.41 14.37 8.82
CA ALA A 489 -18.11 15.24 7.68
C ALA A 489 -16.84 16.08 7.92
N ALA A 490 -16.72 16.70 9.09
CA ALA A 490 -15.54 17.48 9.46
C ALA A 490 -14.25 16.64 9.43
N THR A 491 -14.28 15.42 9.97
CA THR A 491 -13.11 14.52 9.96
C THR A 491 -12.79 13.95 8.57
N VAL A 492 -13.81 13.71 7.74
CA VAL A 492 -13.65 13.25 6.36
C VAL A 492 -12.99 14.34 5.52
N VAL A 493 -13.48 15.58 5.61
CA VAL A 493 -12.86 16.73 4.91
C VAL A 493 -11.41 16.93 5.38
N ALA A 494 -11.14 16.79 6.68
CA ALA A 494 -9.76 16.85 7.19
C ALA A 494 -8.87 15.72 6.62
N ALA A 495 -9.39 14.50 6.50
CA ALA A 495 -8.66 13.38 5.89
C ALA A 495 -8.41 13.61 4.38
N VAL A 496 -9.40 14.13 3.65
CA VAL A 496 -9.27 14.51 2.23
C VAL A 496 -8.25 15.62 2.05
N GLN A 497 -8.22 16.63 2.93
CA GLN A 497 -7.22 17.69 2.89
C GLN A 497 -5.82 17.17 3.23
N GLY A 498 -5.71 16.24 4.18
CA GLY A 498 -4.50 15.47 4.44
C GLY A 498 -4.12 14.55 3.26
N GLY A 499 -4.98 14.44 2.25
CA GLY A 499 -4.85 13.74 0.98
C GLY A 499 -4.97 12.22 1.08
N ALA A 500 -5.96 11.76 1.86
CA ALA A 500 -6.48 10.40 1.78
C ALA A 500 -7.01 10.08 0.38
N ASP A 501 -6.72 8.88 -0.12
CA ASP A 501 -7.16 8.40 -1.43
C ASP A 501 -8.51 7.69 -1.33
N ILE A 502 -8.83 7.12 -0.17
CA ILE A 502 -10.12 6.51 0.15
C ILE A 502 -10.62 7.02 1.50
N VAL A 503 -11.91 7.34 1.61
CA VAL A 503 -12.59 7.52 2.90
C VAL A 503 -13.65 6.45 3.11
N ARG A 504 -13.65 5.84 4.30
CA ARG A 504 -14.57 4.74 4.65
C ARG A 504 -15.71 5.25 5.54
N VAL A 505 -16.94 5.21 5.03
CA VAL A 505 -18.09 5.95 5.62
C VAL A 505 -19.41 5.16 5.63
N HIS A 506 -20.28 5.46 6.60
CA HIS A 506 -21.65 4.93 6.66
C HIS A 506 -22.64 5.81 5.87
N ASP A 507 -22.58 7.13 6.10
CA ASP A 507 -23.52 8.12 5.57
C ASP A 507 -23.06 8.64 4.19
N VAL A 508 -23.12 7.78 3.18
CA VAL A 508 -22.46 7.99 1.87
C VAL A 508 -22.93 9.25 1.17
N VAL A 509 -24.24 9.52 1.15
CA VAL A 509 -24.82 10.67 0.45
C VAL A 509 -24.32 11.98 1.05
N GLU A 510 -24.35 12.10 2.37
CA GLU A 510 -23.92 13.28 3.11
C GLU A 510 -22.41 13.50 2.99
N MET A 511 -21.62 12.41 3.02
CA MET A 511 -20.18 12.51 2.84
C MET A 511 -19.80 12.85 1.40
N GLY A 512 -20.49 12.31 0.40
CA GLY A 512 -20.31 12.68 -1.00
C GLY A 512 -20.53 14.18 -1.23
N GLN A 513 -21.62 14.73 -0.68
CA GLN A 513 -21.88 16.18 -0.73
C GLN A 513 -20.78 17.01 -0.04
N SER A 514 -20.29 16.54 1.11
CA SER A 514 -19.24 17.22 1.86
C SER A 514 -17.92 17.24 1.08
N MET A 515 -17.57 16.13 0.42
CA MET A 515 -16.36 16.03 -0.39
C MET A 515 -16.46 16.81 -1.70
N ASP A 516 -17.61 16.82 -2.37
CA ASP A 516 -17.83 17.64 -3.57
C ASP A 516 -17.61 19.12 -3.28
N CYS A 517 -18.08 19.60 -2.12
CA CYS A 517 -17.84 20.97 -1.68
C CYS A 517 -16.35 21.22 -1.43
N GLY A 518 -15.65 20.29 -0.76
CA GLY A 518 -14.21 20.41 -0.48
C GLY A 518 -13.33 20.31 -1.73
N TYR A 519 -13.70 19.49 -2.70
CA TYR A 519 -12.99 19.38 -3.97
C TYR A 519 -13.11 20.69 -4.76
N LYS A 520 -14.33 21.18 -4.95
CA LYS A 520 -14.59 22.43 -5.69
C LYS A 520 -13.96 23.67 -5.06
N SER A 521 -13.77 23.69 -3.73
CA SER A 521 -13.03 24.79 -3.08
C SER A 521 -11.52 24.71 -3.31
N HIS A 522 -10.97 23.52 -3.55
CA HIS A 522 -9.55 23.32 -3.81
C HIS A 522 -9.17 23.51 -5.29
N VAL A 523 -9.98 22.99 -6.23
CA VAL A 523 -9.71 23.09 -7.67
C VAL A 523 -10.40 24.27 -8.37
N GLY A 524 -11.24 25.02 -7.65
CA GLY A 524 -12.08 26.09 -8.21
C GLY A 524 -13.36 25.56 -8.87
N THR A 525 -14.32 26.46 -9.10
CA THR A 525 -15.59 26.16 -9.78
C THR A 525 -15.55 26.62 -11.24
N SER A 526 -14.53 26.25 -12.02
CA SER A 526 -14.39 26.71 -13.40
C SER A 526 -15.02 25.75 -14.40
N HIS A 527 -16.34 25.91 -14.59
CA HIS A 527 -16.95 25.78 -15.92
C HIS A 527 -17.25 27.15 -16.56
N GLU A 528 -16.77 28.23 -15.95
CA GLU A 528 -16.72 29.53 -16.60
C GLU A 528 -15.33 30.16 -16.36
N TYR A 529 -14.75 30.65 -17.46
CA TYR A 529 -13.47 31.35 -17.60
C TYR A 529 -12.21 30.47 -17.72
N GLU A 530 -11.95 30.05 -18.95
CA GLU A 530 -10.58 30.02 -19.49
C GLU A 530 -9.96 31.42 -19.32
N GLU A 531 -8.97 31.53 -18.43
CA GLU A 531 -7.69 32.23 -18.63
C GLU A 531 -7.07 32.61 -17.26
N TYR A 532 -5.78 32.27 -17.14
CA TYR A 532 -4.77 32.76 -16.18
C TYR A 532 -4.49 32.02 -14.85
N ASN A 533 -3.27 31.44 -14.84
CA ASN A 533 -2.24 31.32 -13.81
C ASN A 533 -2.25 30.16 -12.80
N ASP A 534 -1.32 29.23 -13.05
CA ASP A 534 -0.49 28.53 -12.06
C ASP A 534 0.11 29.52 -11.05
N TYR A 535 -0.26 29.39 -9.78
CA TYR A 535 0.59 29.68 -8.62
C TYR A 535 0.10 28.85 -7.43
N ASP A 536 1.06 28.31 -6.66
CA ASP A 536 0.86 27.62 -5.38
C ASP A 536 -0.20 28.31 -4.50
N ILE A 537 -1.25 27.56 -4.16
CA ILE A 537 -2.19 27.94 -3.10
C ILE A 537 -2.04 26.94 -1.96
N GLU A 538 -1.11 27.22 -1.05
CA GLU A 538 -1.20 26.73 0.32
C GLU A 538 -2.39 27.44 1.01
N HIS A 539 -3.53 26.76 1.13
CA HIS A 539 -4.63 27.20 1.97
C HIS A 539 -4.93 26.18 3.07
N ASN A 540 -4.40 26.49 4.27
CA ASN A 540 -4.70 25.84 5.54
C ASN A 540 -6.08 26.27 6.07
N PHE A 541 -7.17 25.82 5.44
CA PHE A 541 -8.53 26.24 5.85
C PHE A 541 -9.05 25.52 7.12
N VAL A 542 -8.49 24.37 7.51
CA VAL A 542 -8.97 23.57 8.66
C VAL A 542 -8.13 23.75 9.94
N HIS A 543 -6.97 24.41 9.85
CA HIS A 543 -6.06 24.54 11.00
C HIS A 543 -6.61 25.47 12.10
N GLU A 544 -7.50 26.41 11.78
CA GLU A 544 -8.17 27.31 12.73
C GLU A 544 -9.40 26.71 13.40
N ILE A 545 -10.12 25.78 12.75
CA ILE A 545 -11.36 25.21 13.31
C ILE A 545 -11.06 24.15 14.38
N LEU A 546 -9.96 23.42 14.26
CA LEU A 546 -9.61 22.34 15.21
C LEU A 546 -8.83 22.83 16.44
N THR A 547 -8.41 24.10 16.50
CA THR A 547 -7.61 24.66 17.61
C THR A 547 -8.42 25.51 18.59
N GLN A 548 -9.69 25.82 18.29
CA GLN A 548 -10.55 26.58 19.20
C GLN A 548 -11.47 25.66 20.02
N THR A 549 -10.96 24.98 21.03
CA THR A 549 -11.75 24.55 22.20
C THR A 549 -10.85 24.25 23.39
N LEU A 550 -10.42 25.30 24.10
CA LEU A 550 -10.12 25.24 25.53
C LEU A 550 -10.55 26.60 26.13
N PRO A 551 -11.65 26.67 26.90
CA PRO A 551 -11.83 27.80 27.80
C PRO A 551 -10.86 27.68 28.99
N GLN A 552 -10.34 28.82 29.43
CA GLN A 552 -9.50 28.97 30.63
C GLN A 552 -10.16 28.42 31.89
#